data_AF-A0A2D7GXB8-F1
#
_entry.id   AF-A0A2D7GXB8-F1
#
_cell.length_a   1.000
_cell.length_b   1.000
_cell.length_c   1.000
_cell.angle_alpha   90.00
_cell.angle_beta   90.00
_cell.angle_gamma   90.00
#
_symmetry.space_group_name_H-M   'P 1'
#
loop_
_entity.id
_entity.type
_entity.pdbx_description
1 polymer ?
#
loop_
_entity_poly.entity_id
_entity_poly.type
_entity_poly.pdbx_seq_one_letter_code
_entity_poly.pdbx_strand_id
1 'polypeptide(L)'
;MSKFIQLHLLTSYAPSNLNRDDLGRPKTAKMGGFDRLRVSSQSLKRNWRVSELFEEAMSGEIGIRTKKLGEEVFNTLVAGGVKEKQATSWASSIAGVFGKVKKDKPLEIEQLAHISTAEKEAVLALADLLCKEQREPTVDELKLLKADRTSVDIALFGRMLASSPEFNVEAACQVAHSISVHKVLVEDDYFTAVDDLNDGKTDTGSAHIGEANFAAALFYSYICINKSQLIENLGGNEALADSAIKALTEAAVKVSPKGKQNSFASRAYASYVMAEVGEQQPRSLSVAYLRPVHDDMADAAITAIEKQAANFDAVYGKCADARYTINAVKGEGTLIELLEFVAK
;
A
#
# COMPACT_ATOMS: atom_id res chain seq x y z
N MET A 1 0.31 17.22 21.76
CA MET A 1 -0.78 17.05 20.78
C MET A 1 -0.29 16.07 19.72
N SER A 2 -1.16 15.54 18.87
CA SER A 2 -0.71 14.61 17.82
C SER A 2 0.07 15.36 16.75
N LYS A 3 1.25 14.87 16.37
CA LYS A 3 2.05 15.45 15.28
C LYS A 3 1.69 14.78 13.96
N PHE A 4 1.22 15.57 13.00
CA PHE A 4 0.83 15.11 11.66
C PHE A 4 1.87 15.50 10.62
N ILE A 5 2.08 14.59 9.68
CA ILE A 5 2.86 14.79 8.46
C ILE A 5 1.92 14.53 7.28
N GLN A 6 1.76 15.53 6.43
CA GLN A 6 0.90 15.45 5.25
C GLN A 6 1.77 15.50 4.01
N LEU A 7 1.55 14.58 3.08
CA LEU A 7 2.22 14.54 1.79
C LEU A 7 1.19 14.75 0.68
N HIS A 8 1.47 15.71 -0.17
CA HIS A 8 0.69 16.04 -1.35
C HIS A 8 1.58 15.81 -2.57
N LEU A 9 1.29 14.77 -3.36
CA LEU A 9 2.12 14.37 -4.47
C LEU A 9 1.38 14.58 -5.79
N LEU A 10 2.11 15.04 -6.80
CA LEU A 10 1.69 15.02 -8.19
C LEU A 10 2.59 14.07 -8.96
N THR A 11 2.00 13.05 -9.59
CA THR A 11 2.74 12.05 -10.38
C THR A 11 2.09 11.88 -11.74
N SER A 12 2.86 12.14 -12.80
CA SER A 12 2.41 11.94 -14.17
C SER A 12 2.67 10.52 -14.62
N TYR A 13 1.65 9.84 -15.14
CA TYR A 13 1.78 8.54 -15.77
C TYR A 13 1.39 8.64 -17.24
N ALA A 14 2.26 8.12 -18.10
CA ALA A 14 2.01 7.91 -19.52
C ALA A 14 0.82 6.94 -19.74
N PRO A 15 0.32 6.78 -20.98
CA PRO A 15 -0.78 5.87 -21.29
C PRO A 15 -0.60 4.51 -20.64
N SER A 16 -1.49 4.15 -19.72
CA SER A 16 -1.35 2.95 -18.91
C SER A 16 -2.66 2.48 -18.25
N ASN A 17 -2.62 1.28 -17.67
CA ASN A 17 -3.73 0.73 -16.88
C ASN A 17 -3.24 0.29 -15.49
N LEU A 18 -2.83 1.28 -14.69
CA LEU A 18 -2.21 1.14 -13.36
C LEU A 18 -3.07 0.36 -12.37
N ASN A 19 -4.40 0.56 -12.43
CA ASN A 19 -5.35 -0.09 -11.55
C ASN A 19 -6.72 -0.24 -12.23
N ARG A 20 -7.13 -1.49 -12.43
CA ARG A 20 -8.37 -1.86 -13.12
C ARG A 20 -9.45 -2.47 -12.24
N ASP A 21 -10.68 -2.41 -12.71
CA ASP A 21 -11.83 -3.14 -12.16
C ASP A 21 -11.85 -4.62 -12.61
N ASP A 22 -12.93 -5.31 -12.28
CA ASP A 22 -13.20 -6.71 -12.62
C ASP A 22 -13.41 -6.95 -14.13
N LEU A 23 -13.79 -5.91 -14.88
CA LEU A 23 -13.92 -5.93 -16.34
C LEU A 23 -12.63 -5.55 -17.07
N GLY A 24 -11.56 -5.24 -16.33
CA GLY A 24 -10.27 -4.86 -16.87
C GLY A 24 -10.13 -3.39 -17.22
N ARG A 25 -11.14 -2.55 -16.98
CA ARG A 25 -11.11 -1.12 -17.31
C ARG A 25 -10.36 -0.32 -16.23
N PRO A 26 -9.59 0.72 -16.60
CA PRO A 26 -9.02 1.65 -15.62
C PRO A 26 -10.09 2.17 -14.67
N LYS A 27 -9.83 2.11 -13.36
CA LYS A 27 -10.77 2.61 -12.37
C LYS A 27 -10.94 4.11 -12.52
N THR A 28 -12.19 4.56 -12.50
CA THR A 28 -12.54 5.98 -12.53
C THR A 28 -13.24 6.43 -11.25
N ALA A 29 -13.41 7.74 -11.11
CA ALA A 29 -14.25 8.39 -10.11
C ALA A 29 -14.79 9.72 -10.66
N LYS A 30 -15.91 10.21 -10.12
CA LYS A 30 -16.41 11.55 -10.44
C LYS A 30 -15.90 12.57 -9.42
N MET A 31 -15.33 13.68 -9.89
CA MET A 31 -14.96 14.82 -9.05
C MET A 31 -15.26 16.13 -9.77
N GLY A 32 -16.00 17.01 -9.10
CA GLY A 32 -16.48 18.28 -9.68
C GLY A 32 -17.40 18.09 -10.88
N GLY A 33 -18.07 16.93 -10.98
CA GLY A 33 -18.92 16.56 -12.13
C GLY A 33 -18.19 15.92 -13.31
N PHE A 34 -16.87 15.77 -13.26
CA PHE A 34 -16.06 15.21 -14.35
C PHE A 34 -15.51 13.83 -14.02
N ASP A 35 -15.38 12.97 -15.03
CA ASP A 35 -14.71 11.68 -14.90
C ASP A 35 -13.19 11.84 -14.76
N ARG A 36 -12.65 11.21 -13.73
CA ARG A 36 -11.24 11.19 -13.35
C ARG A 36 -10.73 9.76 -13.34
N LEU A 37 -9.48 9.55 -13.71
CA LEU A 37 -8.82 8.29 -13.36
C LEU A 37 -8.62 8.23 -11.86
N ARG A 38 -8.65 7.00 -11.34
CA ARG A 38 -8.45 6.73 -9.92
C ARG A 38 -7.52 5.54 -9.73
N VAL A 39 -6.48 5.72 -8.93
CA VAL A 39 -5.71 4.60 -8.37
C VAL A 39 -6.17 4.35 -6.94
N SER A 40 -6.48 3.09 -6.64
CA SER A 40 -7.03 2.74 -5.34
C SER A 40 -5.98 2.81 -4.22
N SER A 41 -6.36 3.30 -3.03
CA SER A 41 -5.42 3.44 -1.91
C SER A 41 -4.82 2.10 -1.49
N GLN A 42 -5.57 1.00 -1.61
CA GLN A 42 -5.06 -0.36 -1.41
C GLN A 42 -4.01 -0.77 -2.45
N SER A 43 -4.14 -0.32 -3.70
CA SER A 43 -3.14 -0.56 -4.74
C SER A 43 -1.85 0.19 -4.40
N LEU A 44 -1.97 1.48 -4.05
CA LEU A 44 -0.84 2.31 -3.63
C LEU A 44 -0.11 1.70 -2.43
N LYS A 45 -0.83 1.50 -1.32
CA LYS A 45 -0.29 0.90 -0.08
C LYS A 45 0.40 -0.44 -0.33
N ARG A 46 -0.21 -1.32 -1.14
CA ARG A 46 0.39 -2.63 -1.43
C ARG A 46 1.71 -2.47 -2.19
N ASN A 47 1.73 -1.64 -3.24
CA ASN A 47 2.94 -1.48 -4.07
C ASN A 47 4.08 -0.82 -3.28
N TRP A 48 3.78 0.13 -2.39
CA TRP A 48 4.79 0.72 -1.50
C TRP A 48 5.33 -0.29 -0.50
N ARG A 49 4.44 -0.99 0.22
CA ARG A 49 4.79 -1.96 1.26
C ARG A 49 5.66 -3.12 0.77
N VAL A 50 5.43 -3.59 -0.47
CA VAL A 50 6.16 -4.73 -1.08
C VAL A 50 7.16 -4.27 -2.14
N SER A 51 7.60 -3.01 -2.05
CA SER A 51 8.69 -2.52 -2.88
C SER A 51 10.01 -2.92 -2.26
N GLU A 52 11.00 -3.24 -3.08
CA GLU A 52 12.37 -3.53 -2.64
C GLU A 52 12.88 -2.42 -1.71
N LEU A 53 12.63 -1.16 -2.08
CA LEU A 53 13.00 0.02 -1.30
C LEU A 53 12.45 -0.03 0.14
N PHE A 54 11.15 -0.32 0.30
CA PHE A 54 10.54 -0.36 1.63
C PHE A 54 10.93 -1.63 2.40
N GLU A 55 11.05 -2.76 1.70
CA GLU A 55 11.45 -4.05 2.28
C GLU A 55 12.89 -4.04 2.79
N GLU A 56 13.82 -3.42 2.06
CA GLU A 56 15.20 -3.24 2.48
C GLU A 56 15.30 -2.29 3.67
N ALA A 57 14.60 -1.15 3.60
CA ALA A 57 14.64 -0.15 4.68
C ALA A 57 14.07 -0.69 6.00
N MET A 58 12.99 -1.48 5.94
CA MET A 58 12.29 -2.04 7.10
C MET A 58 12.54 -3.54 7.25
N SER A 59 13.74 -4.01 6.89
CA SER A 59 14.07 -5.43 6.92
C SER A 59 13.90 -6.03 8.31
N GLY A 60 13.23 -7.18 8.40
CA GLY A 60 12.88 -7.83 9.67
C GLY A 60 11.70 -7.20 10.42
N GLU A 61 11.14 -6.09 9.93
CA GLU A 61 10.08 -5.33 10.61
C GLU A 61 8.75 -5.31 9.84
N ILE A 62 8.63 -6.08 8.75
CA ILE A 62 7.43 -6.14 7.89
C ILE A 62 6.65 -7.44 8.12
N GLY A 63 5.36 -7.29 8.41
CA GLY A 63 4.44 -8.40 8.59
C GLY A 63 4.01 -9.07 7.28
N ILE A 64 3.49 -10.29 7.40
CA ILE A 64 2.97 -11.07 6.27
C ILE A 64 1.44 -11.07 6.25
N ARG A 65 0.85 -10.90 5.07
CA ARG A 65 -0.59 -11.05 4.86
C ARG A 65 -0.86 -12.39 4.20
N THR A 66 -1.45 -13.33 4.92
CA THR A 66 -1.66 -14.69 4.41
C THR A 66 -2.90 -15.35 4.99
N LYS A 67 -3.43 -16.31 4.23
CA LYS A 67 -4.45 -17.28 4.70
C LYS A 67 -3.84 -18.64 5.01
N LYS A 68 -2.55 -18.81 4.73
CA LYS A 68 -1.85 -20.10 4.60
C LYS A 68 -0.79 -20.31 5.69
N LEU A 69 -0.89 -19.59 6.81
CA LEU A 69 0.05 -19.77 7.93
C LEU A 69 0.07 -21.23 8.41
N GLY A 70 -1.09 -21.89 8.44
CA GLY A 70 -1.19 -23.30 8.80
C GLY A 70 -0.42 -24.23 7.84
N GLU A 71 -0.29 -23.88 6.55
CA GLU A 71 0.53 -24.67 5.62
C GLU A 71 2.02 -24.58 5.98
N GLU A 72 2.51 -23.39 6.35
CA GLU A 72 3.90 -23.19 6.79
C GLU A 72 4.21 -23.97 8.08
N VAL A 73 3.29 -23.92 9.04
CA VAL A 73 3.40 -24.69 10.30
C VAL A 73 3.34 -26.19 10.04
N PHE A 74 2.41 -26.65 9.21
CA PHE A 74 2.28 -28.07 8.84
C PHE A 74 3.58 -28.61 8.22
N ASN A 75 4.14 -27.88 7.26
CA ASN A 75 5.39 -28.27 6.62
C ASN A 75 6.55 -28.36 7.62
N THR A 76 6.61 -27.41 8.57
CA THR A 76 7.61 -27.43 9.66
C THR A 76 7.45 -28.65 10.55
N LEU A 77 6.21 -28.98 10.95
CA LEU A 77 5.91 -30.14 11.81
C LEU A 77 6.25 -31.47 11.13
N VAL A 78 5.88 -31.63 9.86
CA VAL A 78 6.17 -32.85 9.09
C VAL A 78 7.68 -33.02 8.87
N ALA A 79 8.38 -31.93 8.52
CA ALA A 79 9.84 -31.96 8.41
C ALA A 79 10.53 -32.32 9.74
N GLY A 80 9.93 -31.93 10.87
CA GLY A 80 10.36 -32.30 12.21
C GLY A 80 9.93 -33.70 12.68
N GLY A 81 9.35 -34.53 11.80
CA GLY A 81 9.01 -35.93 12.07
C GLY A 81 7.64 -36.17 12.71
N VAL A 82 6.79 -35.15 12.81
CA VAL A 82 5.40 -35.29 13.29
C VAL A 82 4.56 -35.96 12.20
N LYS A 83 3.72 -36.93 12.58
CA LYS A 83 2.83 -37.62 11.63
C LYS A 83 1.83 -36.64 11.02
N GLU A 84 1.57 -36.75 9.71
CA GLU A 84 0.72 -35.82 8.96
C GLU A 84 -0.65 -35.55 9.61
N LYS A 85 -1.32 -36.59 10.13
CA LYS A 85 -2.62 -36.42 10.81
C LYS A 85 -2.52 -35.53 12.05
N GLN A 86 -1.44 -35.68 12.83
CA GLN A 86 -1.19 -34.85 14.02
C GLN A 86 -0.77 -33.44 13.60
N ALA A 87 0.17 -33.34 12.66
CA ALA A 87 0.64 -32.07 12.11
C ALA A 87 -0.52 -31.22 11.55
N THR A 88 -1.48 -31.85 10.86
CA THR A 88 -2.68 -31.18 10.36
C THR A 88 -3.49 -30.59 11.50
N SER A 89 -3.78 -31.38 12.53
CA SER A 89 -4.56 -30.93 13.69
C SER A 89 -3.87 -29.78 14.43
N TRP A 90 -2.56 -29.88 14.68
CA TRP A 90 -1.81 -28.87 15.42
C TRP A 90 -1.68 -27.57 14.62
N ALA A 91 -1.37 -27.67 13.32
CA ALA A 91 -1.30 -26.53 12.42
C ALA A 91 -2.65 -25.82 12.26
N SER A 92 -3.77 -26.58 12.19
CA SER A 92 -5.12 -26.00 12.22
C SER A 92 -5.38 -25.24 13.51
N SER A 93 -5.03 -25.80 14.67
CA SER A 93 -5.22 -25.11 15.96
C SER A 93 -4.43 -23.80 16.02
N ILE A 94 -3.18 -23.81 15.55
CA ILE A 94 -2.32 -22.61 15.51
C ILE A 94 -2.88 -21.57 14.52
N ALA A 95 -3.27 -21.98 13.31
CA ALA A 95 -3.87 -21.09 12.33
C ALA A 95 -5.19 -20.48 12.82
N GLY A 96 -5.97 -21.26 13.60
CA GLY A 96 -7.23 -20.86 14.22
C GLY A 96 -7.12 -19.66 15.17
N VAL A 97 -5.92 -19.39 15.70
CA VAL A 97 -5.65 -18.20 16.53
C VAL A 97 -5.77 -16.91 15.71
N PHE A 98 -5.41 -16.94 14.42
CA PHE A 98 -5.37 -15.75 13.56
C PHE A 98 -6.64 -15.55 12.73
N GLY A 99 -7.56 -16.51 12.74
CA GLY A 99 -8.81 -16.43 12.03
C GLY A 99 -9.54 -17.76 11.96
N LYS A 100 -10.78 -17.73 11.47
CA LYS A 100 -11.60 -18.94 11.36
C LYS A 100 -11.04 -19.90 10.31
N VAL A 101 -10.73 -21.13 10.72
CA VAL A 101 -10.23 -22.19 9.82
C VAL A 101 -11.31 -22.64 8.84
N LYS A 102 -10.94 -22.90 7.60
CA LYS A 102 -11.84 -23.42 6.57
C LYS A 102 -12.17 -24.90 6.82
N LYS A 103 -13.43 -25.28 6.57
CA LYS A 103 -13.88 -26.67 6.72
C LYS A 103 -13.33 -27.60 5.64
N ASP A 104 -13.19 -27.11 4.41
CA ASP A 104 -12.69 -27.85 3.25
C ASP A 104 -11.15 -27.89 3.18
N LYS A 105 -10.47 -26.91 3.78
CA LYS A 105 -9.01 -26.79 3.80
C LYS A 105 -8.51 -26.46 5.22
N PRO A 106 -8.24 -27.46 6.06
CA PRO A 106 -7.99 -27.25 7.48
C PRO A 106 -6.71 -26.45 7.80
N LEU A 107 -5.79 -26.28 6.84
CA LEU A 107 -4.57 -25.49 7.00
C LEU A 107 -4.72 -24.02 6.60
N GLU A 108 -5.88 -23.65 6.04
CA GLU A 108 -6.17 -22.29 5.60
C GLU A 108 -7.25 -21.63 6.48
N ILE A 109 -7.11 -20.32 6.71
CA ILE A 109 -8.14 -19.49 7.33
C ILE A 109 -9.06 -18.83 6.26
N GLU A 110 -10.30 -18.53 6.63
CA GLU A 110 -11.31 -17.92 5.76
C GLU A 110 -10.94 -16.48 5.38
N GLN A 111 -10.60 -15.66 6.38
CA GLN A 111 -10.19 -14.26 6.19
C GLN A 111 -8.67 -14.13 6.05
N LEU A 112 -8.21 -13.06 5.40
CA LEU A 112 -6.79 -12.74 5.32
C LEU A 112 -6.34 -12.14 6.66
N ALA A 113 -5.37 -12.78 7.32
CA ALA A 113 -4.75 -12.23 8.52
C ALA A 113 -3.47 -11.46 8.15
N HIS A 114 -3.19 -10.38 8.87
CA HIS A 114 -1.91 -9.66 8.82
C HIS A 114 -1.14 -10.01 10.09
N ILE A 115 -0.10 -10.83 9.93
CA ILE A 115 0.68 -11.43 10.99
C ILE A 115 1.97 -10.63 11.13
N SER A 116 2.27 -10.15 12.33
CA SER A 116 3.52 -9.46 12.63
C SER A 116 4.70 -10.43 12.62
N THR A 117 5.92 -9.89 12.53
CA THR A 117 7.17 -10.65 12.61
C THR A 117 7.29 -11.37 13.95
N ALA A 118 6.99 -10.69 15.06
CA ALA A 118 6.99 -11.29 16.40
C ALA A 118 5.99 -12.45 16.54
N GLU A 119 4.78 -12.32 15.97
CA GLU A 119 3.79 -13.40 15.97
C GLU A 119 4.23 -14.58 15.09
N LYS A 120 4.84 -14.29 13.93
CA LYS A 120 5.37 -15.32 13.04
C LYS A 120 6.50 -16.09 13.73
N GLU A 121 7.42 -15.40 14.38
CA GLU A 121 8.52 -16.02 15.14
C GLU A 121 7.98 -16.89 16.29
N ALA A 122 6.97 -16.41 17.03
CA ALA A 122 6.33 -17.19 18.09
C ALA A 122 5.66 -18.46 17.55
N VAL A 123 5.01 -18.37 16.40
CA VAL A 123 4.39 -19.52 15.70
C VAL A 123 5.43 -20.56 15.31
N LEU A 124 6.55 -20.14 14.71
CA LEU A 124 7.61 -21.05 14.29
C LEU A 124 8.35 -21.66 15.48
N ALA A 125 8.64 -20.87 16.51
CA ALA A 125 9.26 -21.36 17.74
C ALA A 125 8.37 -22.40 18.46
N LEU A 126 7.04 -22.18 18.46
CA LEU A 126 6.09 -23.17 18.97
C LEU A 126 6.12 -24.44 18.11
N ALA A 127 6.09 -24.32 16.78
CA ALA A 127 6.17 -25.49 15.91
C ALA A 127 7.43 -26.34 16.18
N ASP A 128 8.59 -25.69 16.34
CA ASP A 128 9.84 -26.36 16.68
C ASP A 128 9.81 -27.06 18.04
N LEU A 129 9.16 -26.45 19.04
CA LEU A 129 8.97 -27.05 20.36
C LEU A 129 8.10 -28.31 20.27
N LEU A 130 6.98 -28.24 19.55
CA LEU A 130 6.07 -29.38 19.37
C LEU A 130 6.74 -30.53 18.61
N CYS A 131 7.63 -30.24 17.66
CA CYS A 131 8.46 -31.24 16.99
C CYS A 131 9.38 -31.97 17.98
N LYS A 132 10.03 -31.24 18.90
CA LYS A 132 10.95 -31.82 19.89
C LYS A 132 10.22 -32.67 20.92
N GLU A 133 9.07 -32.21 21.39
CA GLU A 133 8.32 -32.85 22.46
C GLU A 133 7.28 -33.87 21.96
N GLN A 134 7.01 -33.90 20.65
CA GLN A 134 6.08 -34.83 20.00
C GLN A 134 4.69 -34.84 20.66
N ARG A 135 4.18 -33.65 21.01
CA ARG A 135 2.88 -33.45 21.66
C ARG A 135 2.08 -32.32 21.01
N GLU A 136 0.80 -32.27 21.34
CA GLU A 136 -0.07 -31.19 20.90
C GLU A 136 0.20 -29.85 21.62
N PRO A 137 -0.14 -28.71 20.98
CA PRO A 137 -0.06 -27.41 21.64
C PRO A 137 -1.08 -27.30 22.76
N THR A 138 -0.65 -26.71 23.88
CA THR A 138 -1.51 -26.38 25.00
C THR A 138 -2.28 -25.08 24.76
N VAL A 139 -3.36 -24.86 25.51
CA VAL A 139 -4.19 -23.64 25.39
C VAL A 139 -3.38 -22.36 25.66
N ASP A 140 -2.43 -22.41 26.60
CA ASP A 140 -1.59 -21.25 26.92
C ASP A 140 -0.56 -20.94 25.83
N GLU A 141 0.00 -21.96 25.17
CA GLU A 141 0.92 -21.79 24.04
C GLU A 141 0.24 -21.19 22.81
N LEU A 142 -1.07 -21.35 22.67
CA LEU A 142 -1.86 -20.78 21.57
C LEU A 142 -2.14 -19.27 21.75
N LYS A 143 -1.69 -18.63 22.83
CA LYS A 143 -1.73 -17.16 23.03
C LYS A 143 -0.63 -16.46 22.22
N LEU A 144 -0.67 -16.66 20.90
CA LEU A 144 0.38 -16.24 19.96
C LEU A 144 0.26 -14.77 19.52
N LEU A 145 -0.95 -14.20 19.56
CA LEU A 145 -1.19 -12.80 19.21
C LEU A 145 -0.46 -11.85 20.15
N LYS A 146 0.16 -10.81 19.59
CA LYS A 146 0.93 -9.80 20.33
C LYS A 146 0.34 -8.41 20.08
N ALA A 147 0.27 -7.61 21.14
CA ALA A 147 -0.24 -6.23 21.09
C ALA A 147 0.88 -5.18 21.11
N ASP A 148 2.04 -5.52 21.67
CA ASP A 148 3.14 -4.62 22.03
C ASP A 148 4.30 -4.60 21.03
N ARG A 149 4.42 -5.61 20.16
CA ARG A 149 5.52 -5.77 19.18
C ARG A 149 4.98 -5.94 17.76
N THR A 150 4.35 -4.88 17.24
CA THR A 150 3.73 -4.90 15.91
C THR A 150 4.78 -4.61 14.82
N SER A 151 4.57 -5.16 13.62
CA SER A 151 5.37 -4.83 12.45
C SER A 151 5.05 -3.44 11.91
N VAL A 152 6.03 -2.77 11.31
CA VAL A 152 5.93 -1.40 10.79
C VAL A 152 4.75 -1.22 9.84
N ASP A 153 4.49 -2.19 8.97
CA ASP A 153 3.38 -2.10 8.01
C ASP A 153 2.00 -2.28 8.66
N ILE A 154 1.90 -3.01 9.76
CA ILE A 154 0.71 -3.09 10.62
C ILE A 154 0.55 -1.75 11.37
N ALA A 155 1.62 -1.22 11.96
CA ALA A 155 1.59 0.06 12.66
C ALA A 155 1.15 1.22 11.75
N LEU A 156 1.63 1.24 10.50
CA LEU A 156 1.24 2.25 9.50
C LEU A 156 -0.20 2.05 9.01
N PHE A 157 -0.57 0.84 8.59
CA PHE A 157 -1.81 0.62 7.82
C PHE A 157 -2.94 -0.05 8.59
N GLY A 158 -2.71 -0.34 9.86
CA GLY A 158 -3.64 -0.97 10.78
C GLY A 158 -3.83 -2.47 10.52
N ARG A 159 -4.48 -3.11 11.49
CA ARG A 159 -4.89 -4.52 11.46
C ARG A 159 -6.25 -4.68 12.09
N MET A 160 -7.08 -5.50 11.46
CA MET A 160 -8.38 -5.92 11.99
C MET A 160 -8.45 -7.45 12.04
N LEU A 161 -8.73 -7.99 13.22
CA LEU A 161 -8.96 -9.40 13.51
C LEU A 161 -10.37 -9.53 14.12
N ALA A 162 -11.32 -10.04 13.34
CA ALA A 162 -12.72 -10.11 13.76
C ALA A 162 -12.95 -11.02 14.97
N SER A 163 -12.16 -12.09 15.10
CA SER A 163 -12.26 -13.06 16.18
C SER A 163 -11.52 -12.65 17.46
N SER A 164 -10.63 -11.67 17.37
CA SER A 164 -9.83 -11.18 18.50
C SER A 164 -9.61 -9.66 18.41
N PRO A 165 -10.69 -8.87 18.57
CA PRO A 165 -10.65 -7.42 18.38
C PRO A 165 -9.67 -6.68 19.30
N GLU A 166 -9.32 -7.27 20.44
CA GLU A 166 -8.35 -6.75 21.40
C GLU A 166 -6.91 -6.66 20.84
N PHE A 167 -6.63 -7.34 19.74
CA PHE A 167 -5.36 -7.27 19.00
C PHE A 167 -5.45 -6.44 17.72
N ASN A 168 -6.54 -5.69 17.53
CA ASN A 168 -6.64 -4.72 16.45
C ASN A 168 -5.62 -3.60 16.66
N VAL A 169 -5.06 -3.12 15.55
CA VAL A 169 -4.13 -2.00 15.55
C VAL A 169 -4.75 -0.89 14.73
N GLU A 170 -4.92 0.27 15.34
CA GLU A 170 -5.38 1.47 14.64
C GLU A 170 -4.29 1.99 13.71
N ALA A 171 -4.66 2.33 12.48
CA ALA A 171 -3.69 2.75 11.47
C ALA A 171 -3.16 4.16 11.76
N ALA A 172 -1.84 4.33 11.83
CA ALA A 172 -1.23 5.65 11.94
C ALA A 172 -1.21 6.43 10.61
N CYS A 173 -1.36 5.76 9.47
CA CYS A 173 -1.27 6.35 8.13
C CYS A 173 -2.59 6.24 7.36
N GLN A 174 -3.10 7.41 6.96
CA GLN A 174 -4.24 7.57 6.08
C GLN A 174 -3.74 7.80 4.64
N VAL A 175 -4.25 7.01 3.69
CA VAL A 175 -3.89 7.12 2.27
C VAL A 175 -5.16 7.29 1.47
N ALA A 176 -5.31 8.43 0.79
CA ALA A 176 -6.43 8.68 -0.09
C ALA A 176 -6.33 7.87 -1.38
N HIS A 177 -7.48 7.70 -2.05
CA HIS A 177 -7.47 7.34 -3.47
C HIS A 177 -6.75 8.44 -4.25
N SER A 178 -5.81 8.06 -5.10
CA SER A 178 -5.18 9.01 -6.01
C SER A 178 -6.11 9.24 -7.20
N ILE A 179 -6.22 10.49 -7.65
CA ILE A 179 -7.18 10.91 -8.67
C ILE A 179 -6.54 11.86 -9.69
N SER A 180 -6.97 11.81 -10.95
CA SER A 180 -6.44 12.72 -11.96
C SER A 180 -6.86 14.18 -11.71
N VAL A 181 -5.91 15.12 -11.87
CA VAL A 181 -6.15 16.56 -11.66
C VAL A 181 -6.88 17.24 -12.82
N HIS A 182 -6.95 16.58 -13.97
CA HIS A 182 -7.75 16.94 -15.15
C HIS A 182 -8.79 15.86 -15.48
N LYS A 183 -9.74 16.19 -16.36
CA LYS A 183 -10.69 15.23 -16.93
C LYS A 183 -9.91 14.19 -17.74
N VAL A 184 -10.38 12.94 -17.72
CA VAL A 184 -9.79 11.88 -18.54
C VAL A 184 -10.86 11.16 -19.33
N LEU A 185 -10.53 10.79 -20.56
CA LEU A 185 -11.26 9.83 -21.37
C LEU A 185 -10.46 8.53 -21.36
N VAL A 186 -11.14 7.42 -21.14
CA VAL A 186 -10.54 6.09 -21.26
C VAL A 186 -10.53 5.73 -22.74
N GLU A 187 -9.39 5.29 -23.23
CA GLU A 187 -9.16 4.90 -24.61
C GLU A 187 -9.15 3.38 -24.74
N ASP A 188 -9.49 2.89 -25.94
CA ASP A 188 -9.60 1.47 -26.26
C ASP A 188 -8.44 1.08 -27.19
N ASP A 189 -7.63 0.11 -26.75
CA ASP A 189 -6.55 -0.49 -27.53
C ASP A 189 -7.03 -1.81 -28.15
N TYR A 190 -7.20 -1.84 -29.47
CA TYR A 190 -7.49 -3.07 -30.20
C TYR A 190 -6.18 -3.74 -30.58
N PHE A 191 -5.96 -4.94 -30.04
CA PHE A 191 -4.75 -5.71 -30.30
C PHE A 191 -5.06 -7.08 -30.87
N THR A 192 -4.09 -7.61 -31.62
CA THR A 192 -4.14 -8.96 -32.15
C THR A 192 -3.00 -9.79 -31.61
N ALA A 193 -3.20 -11.11 -31.53
CA ALA A 193 -2.11 -12.06 -31.43
C ALA A 193 -2.06 -12.87 -32.73
N VAL A 194 -0.88 -12.95 -33.33
CA VAL A 194 -0.64 -13.67 -34.59
C VAL A 194 -0.11 -15.06 -34.27
N ASP A 195 -0.49 -16.04 -35.07
CA ASP A 195 0.08 -17.39 -35.01
C ASP A 195 1.24 -17.49 -36.01
N ASP A 196 2.46 -17.60 -35.49
CA ASP A 196 3.68 -17.66 -36.30
C ASP A 196 3.75 -18.89 -37.22
N LEU A 197 2.98 -19.95 -36.95
CA LEU A 197 2.92 -21.15 -37.80
C LEU A 197 1.80 -21.11 -38.85
N ASN A 198 0.94 -20.08 -38.85
CA ASN A 198 -0.06 -19.91 -39.88
C ASN A 198 0.60 -19.47 -41.20
N ASP A 199 0.43 -20.27 -42.27
CA ASP A 199 1.05 -20.03 -43.57
C ASP A 199 0.29 -19.01 -44.44
N GLY A 200 -0.81 -18.45 -43.92
CA GLY A 200 -1.56 -17.35 -44.53
C GLY A 200 -2.29 -17.69 -45.82
N LYS A 201 -2.31 -18.97 -46.24
CA LYS A 201 -2.90 -19.38 -47.52
C LYS A 201 -4.42 -19.46 -47.52
N THR A 202 -5.01 -19.71 -46.35
CA THR A 202 -6.47 -19.88 -46.18
C THR A 202 -7.08 -18.72 -45.40
N ASP A 203 -6.35 -18.22 -44.40
CA ASP A 203 -6.71 -17.04 -43.62
C ASP A 203 -5.41 -16.35 -43.16
N THR A 204 -5.27 -15.06 -43.46
CA THR A 204 -4.17 -14.21 -42.94
C THR A 204 -4.52 -13.59 -41.58
N GLY A 205 -5.72 -13.90 -41.07
CA GLY A 205 -6.31 -13.32 -39.88
C GLY A 205 -5.53 -13.57 -38.60
N SER A 206 -5.71 -12.64 -37.67
CA SER A 206 -5.23 -12.76 -36.29
C SER A 206 -5.80 -14.01 -35.61
N ALA A 207 -4.95 -14.79 -34.94
CA ALA A 207 -5.37 -15.92 -34.13
C ALA A 207 -6.19 -15.49 -32.90
N HIS A 208 -6.03 -14.25 -32.46
CA HIS A 208 -6.83 -13.64 -31.40
C HIS A 208 -7.01 -12.14 -31.66
N ILE A 209 -8.19 -11.61 -31.35
CA ILE A 209 -8.47 -10.18 -31.24
C ILE A 209 -8.91 -9.91 -29.81
N GLY A 210 -8.29 -8.91 -29.18
CA GLY A 210 -8.65 -8.45 -27.85
C GLY A 210 -8.76 -6.93 -27.80
N GLU A 211 -9.38 -6.45 -26.73
CA GLU A 211 -9.47 -5.03 -26.41
C GLU A 211 -8.88 -4.80 -25.01
N ALA A 212 -8.09 -3.75 -24.85
CA ALA A 212 -7.58 -3.32 -23.56
C ALA A 212 -7.78 -1.82 -23.38
N ASN A 213 -8.39 -1.41 -22.27
CA ASN A 213 -8.58 0.01 -22.01
C ASN A 213 -7.39 0.61 -21.26
N PHE A 214 -7.00 1.83 -21.60
CA PHE A 214 -5.89 2.57 -20.98
C PHE A 214 -6.20 4.07 -20.94
N ALA A 215 -5.39 4.83 -20.19
CA ALA A 215 -5.40 6.28 -20.24
C ALA A 215 -4.11 6.86 -19.62
N ALA A 216 -3.82 8.13 -19.91
CA ALA A 216 -2.74 8.90 -19.30
C ALA A 216 -3.30 9.99 -18.38
N ALA A 217 -2.62 10.28 -17.27
CA ALA A 217 -2.98 11.41 -16.42
C ALA A 217 -1.88 11.86 -15.46
N LEU A 218 -1.99 13.12 -15.05
CA LEU A 218 -1.37 13.64 -13.85
C LEU A 218 -2.27 13.39 -12.64
N PHE A 219 -1.75 12.65 -11.66
CA PHE A 219 -2.49 12.21 -10.48
C PHE A 219 -2.10 13.02 -9.24
N TYR A 220 -3.09 13.42 -8.46
CA TYR A 220 -2.93 13.91 -7.09
C TYR A 220 -3.10 12.77 -6.09
N SER A 221 -2.08 12.56 -5.26
CA SER A 221 -2.08 11.62 -4.14
C SER A 221 -1.94 12.36 -2.82
N TYR A 222 -2.72 11.95 -1.81
CA TYR A 222 -2.67 12.51 -0.46
C TYR A 222 -2.41 11.41 0.56
N ILE A 223 -1.43 11.67 1.43
CA ILE A 223 -1.05 10.79 2.54
C ILE A 223 -1.00 11.65 3.80
N CYS A 224 -1.58 11.17 4.89
CA CYS A 224 -1.47 11.79 6.21
C CYS A 224 -0.99 10.75 7.22
N ILE A 225 0.11 11.06 7.90
CA ILE A 225 0.73 10.21 8.90
C ILE A 225 0.59 10.90 10.26
N ASN A 226 -0.04 10.22 11.21
CA ASN A 226 -0.01 10.61 12.62
C ASN A 226 1.26 10.00 13.25
N LYS A 227 2.33 10.80 13.37
CA LYS A 227 3.61 10.36 13.93
C LYS A 227 3.45 9.90 15.38
N SER A 228 2.63 10.58 16.17
CA SER A 228 2.36 10.20 17.57
C SER A 228 1.72 8.81 17.67
N GLN A 229 0.71 8.52 16.85
CA GLN A 229 0.11 7.19 16.80
C GLN A 229 1.09 6.12 16.30
N LEU A 230 1.95 6.47 15.33
CA LEU A 230 2.94 5.53 14.82
C LEU A 230 3.95 5.13 15.90
N ILE A 231 4.42 6.09 16.70
CA ILE A 231 5.32 5.85 17.83
C ILE A 231 4.64 4.94 18.85
N GLU A 232 3.37 5.19 19.18
CA GLU A 232 2.60 4.33 20.10
C GLU A 232 2.46 2.90 19.56
N ASN A 233 2.07 2.75 18.29
CA ASN A 233 1.94 1.45 17.63
C ASN A 233 3.26 0.67 17.53
N LEU A 234 4.39 1.36 17.64
CA LEU A 234 5.75 0.80 17.63
C LEU A 234 6.36 0.72 19.05
N GLY A 235 5.53 0.76 20.09
CA GLY A 235 5.97 0.58 21.47
C GLY A 235 6.89 1.70 21.98
N GLY A 236 6.75 2.91 21.46
CA GLY A 236 7.56 4.07 21.83
C GLY A 236 8.86 4.22 21.03
N ASN A 237 9.10 3.39 20.01
CA ASN A 237 10.32 3.45 19.21
C ASN A 237 10.26 4.58 18.16
N GLU A 238 10.68 5.78 18.55
CA GLU A 238 10.71 6.96 17.69
C GLU A 238 11.67 6.82 16.49
N ALA A 239 12.84 6.22 16.68
CA ALA A 239 13.81 6.04 15.60
C ALA A 239 13.29 5.11 14.49
N LEU A 240 12.56 4.05 14.86
CA LEU A 240 11.89 3.18 13.90
C LEU A 240 10.72 3.89 13.21
N ALA A 241 9.94 4.69 13.94
CA ALA A 241 8.87 5.50 13.37
C ALA A 241 9.41 6.48 12.31
N ASP A 242 10.51 7.18 12.61
CA ASP A 242 11.15 8.11 11.68
C ASP A 242 11.69 7.40 10.43
N SER A 243 12.31 6.23 10.63
CA SER A 243 12.81 5.41 9.52
C SER A 243 11.66 4.93 8.64
N ALA A 244 10.54 4.50 9.24
CA ALA A 244 9.34 4.08 8.52
C ALA A 244 8.68 5.23 7.75
N ILE A 245 8.63 6.43 8.33
CA ILE A 245 8.11 7.65 7.67
C ILE A 245 8.99 8.00 6.45
N LYS A 246 10.31 7.96 6.59
CA LYS A 246 11.24 8.19 5.46
C LYS A 246 11.03 7.15 4.37
N ALA A 247 11.04 5.87 4.72
CA ALA A 247 10.86 4.78 3.76
C ALA A 247 9.51 4.87 3.03
N LEU A 248 8.42 5.16 3.74
CA LEU A 248 7.11 5.34 3.13
C LEU A 248 7.07 6.57 2.22
N THR A 249 7.66 7.69 2.64
CA THR A 249 7.73 8.91 1.84
C THR A 249 8.50 8.67 0.55
N GLU A 250 9.67 8.02 0.63
CA GLU A 250 10.47 7.69 -0.54
C GLU A 250 9.75 6.70 -1.47
N ALA A 251 9.12 5.66 -0.91
CA ALA A 251 8.33 4.72 -1.68
C ALA A 251 7.15 5.41 -2.39
N ALA A 252 6.46 6.33 -1.71
CA ALA A 252 5.36 7.09 -2.30
C ALA A 252 5.80 7.99 -3.48
N VAL A 253 7.03 8.51 -3.41
CA VAL A 253 7.61 9.39 -4.46
C VAL A 253 8.15 8.59 -5.64
N LYS A 254 8.71 7.39 -5.42
CA LYS A 254 9.45 6.63 -6.45
C LYS A 254 8.71 5.40 -7.00
N VAL A 255 7.77 4.82 -6.26
CA VAL A 255 7.21 3.50 -6.58
C VAL A 255 5.81 3.63 -7.19
N SER A 256 5.71 3.19 -8.45
CA SER A 256 4.47 3.16 -9.22
C SER A 256 3.68 1.86 -8.99
N PRO A 257 2.34 1.88 -9.19
CA PRO A 257 1.56 0.65 -9.25
C PRO A 257 2.00 -0.28 -10.39
N LYS A 258 2.08 -1.60 -10.12
CA LYS A 258 2.54 -2.62 -11.09
C LYS A 258 1.44 -3.10 -12.07
N GLY A 259 0.25 -2.52 -12.08
CA GLY A 259 -0.86 -2.96 -12.94
C GLY A 259 -0.55 -2.77 -14.42
N LYS A 260 -0.58 -3.87 -15.20
CA LYS A 260 -0.27 -3.89 -16.65
C LYS A 260 1.08 -3.23 -17.01
N GLN A 261 1.98 -3.08 -16.03
CA GLN A 261 3.23 -2.34 -16.19
C GLN A 261 4.12 -2.91 -17.30
N ASN A 262 4.16 -4.24 -17.49
CA ASN A 262 4.97 -4.85 -18.54
C ASN A 262 4.46 -4.53 -19.96
N SER A 263 3.18 -4.18 -20.11
CA SER A 263 2.59 -3.82 -21.39
C SER A 263 2.74 -2.32 -21.70
N PHE A 264 2.82 -1.48 -20.67
CA PHE A 264 2.79 -0.01 -20.82
C PHE A 264 4.05 0.72 -20.34
N ALA A 265 5.02 0.03 -19.73
CA ALA A 265 6.24 0.61 -19.16
C ALA A 265 5.98 1.82 -18.22
N SER A 266 4.92 1.76 -17.42
CA SER A 266 4.32 2.91 -16.73
C SER A 266 5.02 3.36 -15.43
N ARG A 267 6.34 3.19 -15.30
CA ARG A 267 7.08 3.65 -14.11
C ARG A 267 7.30 5.16 -14.18
N ALA A 268 7.06 5.86 -13.07
CA ALA A 268 7.25 7.29 -12.96
C ALA A 268 7.59 7.70 -11.52
N TYR A 269 8.33 8.80 -11.38
CA TYR A 269 8.56 9.49 -10.11
C TYR A 269 7.59 10.67 -9.96
N ALA A 270 7.30 11.06 -8.73
CA ALA A 270 6.50 12.24 -8.46
C ALA A 270 7.19 13.49 -9.05
N SER A 271 6.44 14.25 -9.86
CA SER A 271 6.89 15.50 -10.47
C SER A 271 6.88 16.65 -9.47
N TYR A 272 6.03 16.57 -8.45
CA TYR A 272 5.97 17.55 -7.36
C TYR A 272 5.56 16.89 -6.06
N VAL A 273 6.13 17.35 -4.95
CA VAL A 273 5.78 16.94 -3.59
C VAL A 273 5.71 18.17 -2.71
N MET A 274 4.62 18.32 -1.95
CA MET A 274 4.55 19.25 -0.82
C MET A 274 4.36 18.44 0.45
N ALA A 275 5.28 18.60 1.40
CA ALA A 275 5.17 18.05 2.74
C ALA A 275 4.81 19.17 3.73
N GLU A 276 3.81 18.92 4.56
CA GLU A 276 3.42 19.80 5.67
C GLU A 276 3.59 19.04 7.00
N VAL A 277 4.13 19.70 8.03
CA VAL A 277 4.23 19.16 9.38
C VAL A 277 3.58 20.12 10.37
N GLY A 278 2.83 19.57 11.32
CA GLY A 278 2.34 20.33 12.48
C GLY A 278 1.37 19.56 13.36
N GLU A 279 0.85 20.22 14.39
CA GLU A 279 -0.10 19.62 15.35
C GLU A 279 -1.58 19.86 14.99
N GLN A 280 -1.84 20.58 13.91
CA GLN A 280 -3.17 21.00 13.50
C GLN A 280 -3.93 19.86 12.80
N GLN A 281 -5.25 20.04 12.68
CA GLN A 281 -6.08 19.07 11.97
C GLN A 281 -5.58 18.92 10.51
N PRO A 282 -5.19 17.70 10.08
CA PRO A 282 -4.74 17.47 8.73
C PRO A 282 -5.89 17.63 7.72
N ARG A 283 -5.58 18.12 6.53
CA ARG A 283 -6.53 18.42 5.46
C ARG A 283 -5.95 18.07 4.09
N SER A 284 -6.77 17.43 3.26
CA SER A 284 -6.43 17.26 1.85
C SER A 284 -6.54 18.59 1.09
N LEU A 285 -5.62 18.83 0.16
CA LEU A 285 -5.68 19.94 -0.79
C LEU A 285 -6.37 19.56 -2.12
N SER A 286 -7.08 18.42 -2.16
CA SER A 286 -7.81 17.95 -3.35
C SER A 286 -8.83 18.98 -3.88
N VAL A 287 -9.29 19.90 -3.04
CA VAL A 287 -10.16 21.03 -3.43
C VAL A 287 -9.56 21.86 -4.56
N ALA A 288 -8.22 21.95 -4.65
CA ALA A 288 -7.50 22.60 -5.74
C ALA A 288 -7.89 22.07 -7.13
N TYR A 289 -8.38 20.83 -7.20
CA TYR A 289 -8.68 20.12 -8.44
C TYR A 289 -10.17 19.81 -8.64
N LEU A 290 -11.07 20.42 -7.84
CA LEU A 290 -12.52 20.33 -8.06
C LEU A 290 -12.87 20.76 -9.48
N ARG A 291 -12.37 21.94 -9.89
CA ARG A 291 -12.35 22.33 -11.29
C ARG A 291 -11.18 21.61 -11.97
N PRO A 292 -11.40 20.87 -13.08
CA PRO A 292 -10.31 20.25 -13.82
C PRO A 292 -9.24 21.27 -14.22
N VAL A 293 -7.97 20.87 -14.12
CA VAL A 293 -6.86 21.61 -14.71
C VAL A 293 -6.93 21.52 -16.24
N HIS A 294 -6.63 22.62 -16.91
CA HIS A 294 -6.61 22.77 -18.37
C HIS A 294 -5.32 23.46 -18.77
N ASP A 295 -4.74 23.04 -19.90
CA ASP A 295 -3.49 23.55 -20.49
C ASP A 295 -2.28 23.50 -19.52
N ASP A 296 -1.08 23.25 -20.04
CA ASP A 296 0.15 23.17 -19.24
C ASP A 296 0.00 22.44 -17.89
N MET A 297 -0.47 21.19 -17.97
CA MET A 297 -1.11 20.50 -16.84
C MET A 297 -0.22 20.38 -15.60
N ALA A 298 1.10 20.32 -15.77
CA ALA A 298 2.04 20.18 -14.66
C ALA A 298 2.15 21.48 -13.86
N ASP A 299 2.54 22.59 -14.50
CA ASP A 299 2.69 23.88 -13.84
C ASP A 299 1.36 24.44 -13.33
N ALA A 300 0.29 24.25 -14.10
CA ALA A 300 -1.05 24.65 -13.68
C ALA A 300 -1.53 23.87 -12.45
N ALA A 301 -1.24 22.57 -12.36
CA ALA A 301 -1.59 21.76 -11.20
C ALA A 301 -0.78 22.12 -9.94
N ILE A 302 0.51 22.43 -10.10
CA ILE A 302 1.39 22.89 -9.01
C ILE A 302 0.92 24.24 -8.48
N THR A 303 0.69 25.20 -9.38
CA THR A 303 0.18 26.54 -9.04
C THR A 303 -1.17 26.45 -8.31
N ALA A 304 -2.06 25.56 -8.76
CA ALA A 304 -3.37 25.38 -8.13
C ALA A 304 -3.27 24.87 -6.68
N ILE A 305 -2.39 23.90 -6.40
CA ILE A 305 -2.24 23.36 -5.04
C ILE A 305 -1.52 24.32 -4.11
N GLU A 306 -0.48 25.02 -4.58
CA GLU A 306 0.21 26.06 -3.81
C GLU A 306 -0.73 27.21 -3.47
N LYS A 307 -1.53 27.67 -4.44
CA LYS A 307 -2.57 28.68 -4.22
C LYS A 307 -3.62 28.20 -3.21
N GLN A 308 -4.05 26.95 -3.30
CA GLN A 308 -5.02 26.39 -2.37
C GLN A 308 -4.48 26.35 -0.94
N ALA A 309 -3.22 25.94 -0.76
CA ALA A 309 -2.55 25.95 0.53
C ALA A 309 -2.46 27.37 1.11
N ALA A 310 -2.01 28.34 0.31
CA ALA A 310 -1.92 29.74 0.71
C ALA A 310 -3.28 30.37 1.06
N ASN A 311 -4.33 30.04 0.30
CA ASN A 311 -5.69 30.51 0.59
C ASN A 311 -6.21 29.94 1.92
N PHE A 312 -5.94 28.66 2.20
CA PHE A 312 -6.27 28.08 3.50
C PHE A 312 -5.49 28.77 4.63
N ASP A 313 -4.19 29.02 4.44
CA ASP A 313 -3.37 29.73 5.42
C ASP A 313 -3.91 31.16 5.70
N ALA A 314 -4.38 31.85 4.66
CA ALA A 314 -4.93 33.20 4.78
C ALA A 314 -6.28 33.26 5.50
N VAL A 315 -7.12 32.24 5.35
CA VAL A 315 -8.49 32.22 5.91
C VAL A 315 -8.52 31.62 7.31
N TYR A 316 -7.80 30.53 7.53
CA TYR A 316 -7.85 29.74 8.77
C TYR A 316 -6.64 30.00 9.69
N GLY A 317 -5.71 30.87 9.28
CA GLY A 317 -4.40 31.00 9.91
C GLY A 317 -3.43 29.94 9.39
N LYS A 318 -2.16 29.98 9.84
CA LYS A 318 -1.14 29.00 9.45
C LYS A 318 -1.70 27.58 9.64
N CYS A 319 -1.89 26.81 8.58
CA CYS A 319 -2.47 25.47 8.66
C CYS A 319 -1.42 24.35 8.80
N ALA A 320 -0.14 24.73 8.82
CA ALA A 320 1.01 23.88 9.08
C ALA A 320 2.10 24.70 9.80
N ASP A 321 2.90 24.04 10.62
CA ASP A 321 3.99 24.70 11.35
C ASP A 321 5.20 24.90 10.43
N ALA A 322 5.44 23.95 9.54
CA ALA A 322 6.46 24.01 8.50
C ALA A 322 5.99 23.32 7.22
N ARG A 323 6.59 23.73 6.09
CA ARG A 323 6.33 23.17 4.76
C ARG A 323 7.64 23.03 3.98
N TYR A 324 7.79 21.94 3.24
CA TYR A 324 8.91 21.72 2.33
C TYR A 324 8.38 21.18 0.99
N THR A 325 8.98 21.60 -0.12
CA THR A 325 8.54 21.22 -1.47
C THR A 325 9.68 20.69 -2.31
N ILE A 326 9.37 19.72 -3.17
CA ILE A 326 10.20 19.29 -4.29
C ILE A 326 9.42 19.60 -5.56
N ASN A 327 10.07 20.23 -6.53
CA ASN A 327 9.51 20.51 -7.84
C ASN A 327 10.48 20.01 -8.92
N ALA A 328 10.25 18.79 -9.41
CA ALA A 328 11.07 18.20 -10.47
C ALA A 328 10.81 18.83 -11.85
N VAL A 329 9.70 19.55 -12.04
CA VAL A 329 9.42 20.31 -13.27
C VAL A 329 10.39 21.49 -13.39
N LYS A 330 10.71 22.12 -12.25
CA LYS A 330 11.64 23.26 -12.17
C LYS A 330 13.07 22.89 -11.74
N GLY A 331 13.27 21.67 -11.26
CA GLY A 331 14.56 21.20 -10.72
C GLY A 331 14.88 21.78 -9.33
N GLU A 332 13.87 22.03 -8.51
CA GLU A 332 13.99 22.65 -7.19
C GLU A 332 13.71 21.67 -6.04
N GLY A 333 14.44 21.82 -4.94
CA GLY A 333 14.37 20.92 -3.79
C GLY A 333 15.05 19.58 -4.05
N THR A 334 15.30 18.82 -2.97
CA THR A 334 15.95 17.52 -3.03
C THR A 334 15.19 16.48 -2.21
N LEU A 335 15.27 15.22 -2.67
CA LEU A 335 14.66 14.11 -1.92
C LEU A 335 15.30 13.95 -0.54
N ILE A 336 16.60 14.17 -0.41
CA ILE A 336 17.32 14.03 0.87
C ILE A 336 16.74 15.00 1.91
N GLU A 337 16.62 16.28 1.55
CA GLU A 337 16.05 17.30 2.44
C GLU A 337 14.57 17.04 2.75
N LEU A 338 13.78 16.52 1.80
CA LEU A 338 12.40 16.09 2.07
C LEU A 338 12.34 14.97 3.12
N LEU A 339 13.20 13.95 2.98
CA LEU A 339 13.25 12.81 3.92
C LEU A 339 13.71 13.25 5.32
N GLU A 340 14.65 14.19 5.39
CA GLU A 340 15.03 14.82 6.65
C GLU A 340 13.90 15.67 7.23
N PHE A 341 13.14 16.38 6.40
CA PHE A 341 12.03 17.22 6.83
C PHE A 341 10.89 16.43 7.46
N VAL A 342 10.48 15.31 6.85
CA VAL A 342 9.34 14.50 7.34
C VAL A 342 9.65 13.69 8.60
N ALA A 343 10.93 13.49 8.91
CA ALA A 343 11.36 12.74 10.10
C ALA A 343 11.61 13.63 11.33
N LYS A 344 11.45 14.95 11.20
CA LYS A 344 11.66 15.88 12.33
C LYS A 344 10.61 15.78 13.40
#